data_AF-A0ABD1ATS7-F1
#
_entry.id   AF-A0ABD1ATS7-F1
#
_cell.length_a   1.000
_cell.length_b   1.000
_cell.length_c   1.000
_cell.angle_alpha   90.00
_cell.angle_beta   90.00
_cell.angle_gamma   90.00
#
_symmetry.space_group_name_H-M   'P 1'
#
loop_
_entity.id
_entity.type
_entity.pdbx_description
1 polymer ?
#
loop_
_entity_poly.entity_id
_entity_poly.type
_entity_poly.pdbx_seq_one_letter_code
_entity_poly.pdbx_strand_id
1 'polypeptide(L)'
;MESRPTSAVLRRTRPLARSYRHYPYFTGTVSTNTDKKEEVVQLGVELSLYVAQLMFLLCDDIRTMLEFCFKMWECVLPYPNPVLERLLRVFHYVYSKDIKPKNGVYHDGGDSVQWELISTTWKHFADGIIILHCLDMVLRRKVGSFDDRQLSSVIEKYKQEVLKNLEDKLRSAKNVSEANGFAKETVESNIFYLWKSLFDEEEMSEVIKSRILIDLFTPLFGKQMRSEILALHVCSPYIIGKDFELQEVKEEVVRLLVEFSLYVAESMFLLCDDIRTMLWFLKRVWRDAKWTVINESHVMDRLLRVMHYVYTKDIKPKNGVYQNDGYNSVQWELIRTTLDNFASGFRSLNCLVYFLKSGGECGRKFTSKMEERVKKVWEKMGCVKDVSDANGFARDAMESNISELWRSLFEREVKEATLTLETIKNEIIRDLFLPLSNEAPPPWY
;
A
#
# COMPACT_ATOMS: atom_id res chain seq x y z
N MET A 1 -69.70 7.54 30.84
CA MET A 1 -68.69 8.46 30.28
C MET A 1 -67.41 8.31 31.09
N GLU A 2 -66.33 8.12 30.36
CA GLU A 2 -64.87 8.17 30.67
C GLU A 2 -64.47 9.18 31.77
N SER A 3 -63.30 9.15 32.43
CA SER A 3 -62.05 8.37 32.32
C SER A 3 -61.14 8.68 33.53
N ARG A 4 -60.10 7.85 33.61
CA ARG A 4 -59.01 7.62 34.58
C ARG A 4 -57.92 8.76 34.67
N PRO A 5 -56.78 8.60 35.40
CA PRO A 5 -56.28 9.52 36.45
C PRO A 5 -54.86 10.07 36.18
N THR A 6 -54.18 10.65 37.18
CA THR A 6 -52.71 10.76 37.21
C THR A 6 -52.16 10.88 38.65
N SER A 7 -51.13 10.11 39.00
CA SER A 7 -50.37 10.26 40.26
C SER A 7 -48.89 10.46 39.97
N ALA A 8 -48.30 11.45 40.62
CA ALA A 8 -46.89 11.86 40.54
C ALA A 8 -46.06 11.31 41.70
N VAL A 9 -44.75 11.09 41.50
CA VAL A 9 -43.78 10.93 42.59
C VAL A 9 -42.47 11.71 42.33
N LEU A 10 -42.21 12.57 43.30
CA LEU A 10 -41.06 13.30 43.87
C LEU A 10 -39.63 13.29 43.27
N ARG A 11 -39.03 14.49 43.45
CA ARG A 11 -37.73 15.04 43.05
C ARG A 11 -36.59 14.75 44.06
N ARG A 12 -35.34 14.78 43.59
CA ARG A 12 -34.16 15.29 44.32
C ARG A 12 -33.30 16.19 43.41
N THR A 13 -32.72 17.22 44.00
CA THR A 13 -32.21 18.44 43.35
C THR A 13 -30.69 18.60 43.49
N ARG A 14 -30.00 18.80 42.34
CA ARG A 14 -28.85 19.73 42.05
C ARG A 14 -27.45 19.50 42.68
N PRO A 15 -26.33 19.98 42.05
CA PRO A 15 -26.19 21.28 41.35
C PRO A 15 -25.55 21.33 39.95
N LEU A 16 -25.88 22.42 39.27
CA LEU A 16 -25.35 22.93 37.99
C LEU A 16 -24.02 23.68 38.21
N ALA A 17 -23.04 23.49 37.31
CA ALA A 17 -22.50 24.53 36.40
C ALA A 17 -21.04 24.26 35.98
N ARG A 18 -20.79 23.91 34.71
CA ARG A 18 -20.14 24.77 33.67
C ARG A 18 -19.54 23.95 32.50
N SER A 19 -20.04 24.26 31.31
CA SER A 19 -19.32 24.37 30.03
C SER A 19 -18.52 23.16 29.50
N TYR A 20 -19.17 22.35 28.66
CA TYR A 20 -18.50 21.81 27.47
C TYR A 20 -19.38 22.03 26.23
N ARG A 21 -18.77 22.63 25.21
CA ARG A 21 -19.36 22.92 23.91
C ARG A 21 -19.83 21.62 23.26
N HIS A 22 -21.06 21.66 22.77
CA HIS A 22 -21.67 20.62 21.95
C HIS A 22 -20.96 20.58 20.58
N TYR A 23 -20.23 19.51 20.30
CA TYR A 23 -19.89 19.10 18.93
C TYR A 23 -20.95 18.07 18.50
N PRO A 24 -21.63 18.25 17.36
CA PRO A 24 -22.64 17.29 16.92
C PRO A 24 -21.93 16.03 16.43
N TYR A 25 -22.28 14.90 17.02
CA TYR A 25 -21.87 13.60 16.50
C TYR A 25 -22.48 13.37 15.12
N PHE A 26 -21.60 13.05 14.20
CA PHE A 26 -21.83 12.50 12.89
C PHE A 26 -22.73 11.26 12.98
N THR A 27 -23.93 11.32 12.40
CA THR A 27 -24.64 10.13 11.91
C THR A 27 -23.89 9.64 10.67
N GLY A 28 -22.83 8.86 10.87
CA GLY A 28 -22.20 8.08 9.81
C GLY A 28 -22.85 6.72 9.75
N THR A 29 -23.65 6.47 8.71
CA THR A 29 -24.10 5.13 8.32
C THR A 29 -22.86 4.26 8.09
N VAL A 30 -22.73 3.16 8.83
CA VAL A 30 -21.68 2.16 8.60
C VAL A 30 -21.99 1.49 7.25
N SER A 31 -21.29 1.88 6.20
CA SER A 31 -21.38 1.24 4.88
C SER A 31 -20.92 -0.21 5.02
N THR A 32 -21.78 -1.14 4.65
CA THR A 32 -21.48 -2.56 4.73
C THR A 32 -20.59 -2.98 3.56
N ASN A 33 -19.81 -4.07 3.72
CA ASN A 33 -18.98 -4.61 2.63
C ASN A 33 -19.79 -4.99 1.37
N THR A 34 -21.10 -5.18 1.49
CA THR A 34 -22.01 -5.39 0.35
C THR A 34 -22.21 -4.11 -0.45
N ASP A 35 -22.42 -2.96 0.19
CA ASP A 35 -22.61 -1.67 -0.49
C ASP A 35 -21.36 -1.32 -1.33
N LYS A 36 -20.18 -1.61 -0.79
CA LYS A 36 -18.89 -1.38 -1.46
C LYS A 36 -18.66 -2.30 -2.65
N LYS A 37 -19.16 -3.54 -2.59
CA LYS A 37 -19.12 -4.46 -3.74
C LYS A 37 -20.03 -3.98 -4.85
N GLU A 38 -21.24 -3.54 -4.52
CA GLU A 38 -22.15 -2.94 -5.49
C GLU A 38 -21.55 -1.68 -6.11
N GLU A 39 -20.89 -0.85 -5.31
CA GLU A 39 -20.18 0.34 -5.81
C GLU A 39 -19.06 -0.04 -6.80
N VAL A 40 -18.23 -1.04 -6.50
CA VAL A 40 -17.18 -1.51 -7.43
C VAL A 40 -17.76 -2.11 -8.71
N VAL A 41 -18.89 -2.82 -8.63
CA VAL A 41 -19.62 -3.28 -9.82
C VAL A 41 -20.05 -2.10 -10.67
N GLN A 42 -20.61 -1.06 -10.05
CA GLN A 42 -21.04 0.16 -10.75
C GLN A 42 -19.86 0.89 -11.42
N LEU A 43 -18.72 1.00 -10.76
CA LEU A 43 -17.49 1.56 -11.34
C LEU A 43 -17.01 0.78 -12.58
N GLY A 44 -17.15 -0.55 -12.55
CA GLY A 44 -16.85 -1.43 -13.68
C GLY A 44 -17.80 -1.23 -14.86
N VAL A 45 -19.09 -1.04 -14.59
CA VAL A 45 -20.11 -0.70 -15.60
C VAL A 45 -19.79 0.64 -16.26
N GLU A 46 -19.47 1.66 -15.47
CA GLU A 46 -19.15 3.00 -15.97
C GLU A 46 -17.88 3.01 -16.83
N LEU A 47 -16.82 2.32 -16.42
CA LEU A 47 -15.62 2.15 -17.25
C LEU A 47 -15.96 1.44 -18.57
N SER A 48 -16.76 0.38 -18.49
CA SER A 48 -17.15 -0.42 -19.66
C SER A 48 -18.02 0.36 -20.64
N LEU A 49 -18.79 1.35 -20.18
CA LEU A 49 -19.52 2.27 -21.05
C LEU A 49 -18.57 3.16 -21.86
N TYR A 50 -17.51 3.66 -21.24
CA TYR A 50 -16.49 4.44 -21.97
C TYR A 50 -15.70 3.57 -22.95
N VAL A 51 -15.43 2.31 -22.60
CA VAL A 51 -14.86 1.33 -23.53
C VAL A 51 -15.80 1.12 -24.72
N ALA A 52 -17.08 0.84 -24.47
CA ALA A 52 -18.06 0.64 -25.54
C ALA A 52 -18.14 1.88 -26.45
N GLN A 53 -18.19 3.08 -25.85
CA GLN A 53 -18.16 4.33 -26.60
C GLN A 53 -16.92 4.43 -27.51
N LEU A 54 -15.73 4.05 -27.03
CA LEU A 54 -14.53 3.99 -27.87
C LEU A 54 -14.65 2.97 -29.00
N MET A 55 -15.24 1.81 -28.76
CA MET A 55 -15.45 0.82 -29.82
C MET A 55 -16.33 1.39 -30.95
N PHE A 56 -17.35 2.17 -30.61
CA PHE A 56 -18.16 2.90 -31.60
C PHE A 56 -17.40 4.05 -32.25
N LEU A 57 -16.46 4.70 -31.57
CA LEU A 57 -15.62 5.74 -32.20
C LEU A 57 -14.62 5.15 -33.19
N LEU A 58 -14.10 3.95 -32.92
CA LEU A 58 -13.17 3.22 -33.76
C LEU A 58 -13.83 2.36 -34.84
N CYS A 59 -15.17 2.30 -34.90
CA CYS A 59 -15.85 1.37 -35.79
C CYS A 59 -15.69 1.73 -37.28
N ASP A 60 -15.17 2.93 -37.58
CA ASP A 60 -14.74 3.33 -38.92
C ASP A 60 -13.57 2.47 -39.43
N ASP A 61 -12.71 1.98 -38.53
CA ASP A 61 -11.71 0.95 -38.81
C ASP A 61 -11.75 -0.18 -37.77
N ILE A 62 -12.48 -1.24 -38.13
CA ILE A 62 -12.67 -2.42 -37.27
C ILE A 62 -11.33 -3.04 -36.85
N ARG A 63 -10.29 -2.96 -37.67
CA ARG A 63 -8.96 -3.47 -37.33
C ARG A 63 -8.37 -2.69 -36.15
N THR A 64 -8.33 -1.36 -36.20
CA THR A 64 -7.87 -0.51 -35.09
C THR A 64 -8.69 -0.76 -33.83
N MET A 65 -10.02 -0.88 -33.97
CA MET A 65 -10.91 -1.21 -32.84
C MET A 65 -10.53 -2.54 -32.18
N LEU A 66 -10.36 -3.61 -32.96
CA LEU A 66 -10.01 -4.93 -32.43
C LEU A 66 -8.60 -4.96 -31.85
N GLU A 67 -7.63 -4.31 -32.49
CA GLU A 67 -6.26 -4.19 -31.97
C GLU A 67 -6.24 -3.41 -30.63
N PHE A 68 -7.08 -2.38 -30.47
CA PHE A 68 -7.26 -1.66 -29.21
C PHE A 68 -7.87 -2.53 -28.11
N CYS A 69 -8.94 -3.27 -28.41
CA CYS A 69 -9.54 -4.23 -27.48
C CYS A 69 -8.56 -5.34 -27.07
N PHE A 70 -7.77 -5.84 -28.02
CA PHE A 70 -6.73 -6.84 -27.78
C PHE A 70 -5.63 -6.28 -26.86
N LYS A 71 -5.17 -5.05 -27.11
CA LYS A 71 -4.21 -4.35 -26.25
C LYS A 71 -4.74 -4.20 -24.81
N MET A 72 -6.02 -3.83 -24.64
CA MET A 72 -6.64 -3.74 -23.31
C MET A 72 -6.72 -5.10 -22.61
N TRP A 73 -7.11 -6.15 -23.34
CA TRP A 73 -7.25 -7.49 -22.79
C TRP A 73 -5.91 -8.13 -22.42
N GLU A 74 -4.95 -8.15 -23.34
CA GLU A 74 -3.73 -8.96 -23.21
C GLU A 74 -2.58 -8.19 -22.55
N CYS A 75 -2.50 -6.88 -22.75
CA CYS A 75 -1.33 -6.11 -22.34
C CYS A 75 -1.50 -5.38 -21.01
N VAL A 76 -2.72 -5.05 -20.55
CA VAL A 76 -2.89 -4.23 -19.33
C VAL A 76 -2.58 -5.03 -18.04
N LEU A 77 -2.95 -6.30 -17.96
CA LEU A 77 -2.61 -7.18 -16.83
C LEU A 77 -2.07 -8.53 -17.36
N PRO A 78 -0.93 -9.05 -16.84
CA PRO A 78 -0.26 -10.22 -17.40
C PRO A 78 -0.88 -11.56 -16.99
N TYR A 79 -2.05 -11.57 -16.34
CA TYR A 79 -2.74 -12.79 -15.91
C TYR A 79 -4.26 -12.66 -15.97
N PRO A 80 -4.98 -13.78 -16.21
CA PRO A 80 -6.44 -13.82 -16.18
C PRO A 80 -6.96 -13.32 -14.83
N ASN A 81 -7.93 -12.41 -14.87
CA ASN A 81 -8.57 -11.89 -13.68
C ASN A 81 -10.05 -11.56 -13.95
N PRO A 82 -10.89 -11.52 -12.90
CA PRO A 82 -12.33 -11.31 -13.08
C PRO A 82 -12.67 -10.01 -13.81
N VAL A 83 -11.94 -8.91 -13.55
CA VAL A 83 -12.18 -7.62 -14.20
C VAL A 83 -11.95 -7.70 -15.71
N LEU A 84 -10.82 -8.26 -16.14
CA LEU A 84 -10.54 -8.48 -17.56
C LEU A 84 -11.55 -9.44 -18.20
N GLU A 85 -11.98 -10.49 -17.50
CA GLU A 85 -12.99 -11.41 -18.03
C GLU A 85 -14.33 -10.72 -18.28
N ARG A 86 -14.73 -9.80 -17.40
CA ARG A 86 -15.95 -9.00 -17.56
C ARG A 86 -15.81 -8.04 -18.73
N LEU A 87 -14.67 -7.37 -18.87
CA LEU A 87 -14.36 -6.54 -20.04
C LEU A 87 -14.33 -7.33 -21.34
N LEU A 88 -13.76 -8.53 -21.36
CA LEU A 88 -13.75 -9.38 -22.55
C LEU A 88 -15.17 -9.74 -23.01
N ARG A 89 -16.09 -10.00 -22.07
CA ARG A 89 -17.51 -10.20 -22.39
C ARG A 89 -18.15 -8.93 -22.96
N VAL A 90 -17.81 -7.76 -22.43
CA VAL A 90 -18.29 -6.47 -22.95
C VAL A 90 -17.80 -6.27 -24.39
N PHE A 91 -16.51 -6.50 -24.66
CA PHE A 91 -15.96 -6.38 -26.01
C PHE A 91 -16.69 -7.31 -26.97
N HIS A 92 -16.89 -8.58 -26.58
CA HIS A 92 -17.59 -9.57 -27.39
C HIS A 92 -19.04 -9.18 -27.67
N TYR A 93 -19.74 -8.71 -26.64
CA TYR A 93 -21.13 -8.28 -26.75
C TYR A 93 -21.28 -7.12 -27.74
N VAL A 94 -20.56 -6.01 -27.51
CA VAL A 94 -20.65 -4.80 -28.33
C VAL A 94 -20.22 -5.10 -29.75
N TYR A 95 -19.13 -5.84 -29.93
CA TYR A 95 -18.68 -6.24 -31.25
C TYR A 95 -19.74 -7.07 -31.98
N SER A 96 -20.20 -8.16 -31.38
CA SER A 96 -21.07 -9.13 -32.06
C SER A 96 -22.46 -8.60 -32.36
N LYS A 97 -22.99 -7.73 -31.49
CA LYS A 97 -24.35 -7.19 -31.61
C LYS A 97 -24.39 -5.96 -32.50
N ASP A 98 -23.44 -5.05 -32.32
CA ASP A 98 -23.61 -3.67 -32.79
C ASP A 98 -22.61 -3.29 -33.89
N ILE A 99 -21.40 -3.86 -33.91
CA ILE A 99 -20.32 -3.41 -34.81
C ILE A 99 -20.00 -4.43 -35.93
N LYS A 100 -20.06 -5.73 -35.64
CA LYS A 100 -19.59 -6.79 -36.53
C LYS A 100 -20.29 -6.70 -37.90
N PRO A 101 -19.55 -6.64 -39.03
CA PRO A 101 -20.13 -6.54 -40.35
C PRO A 101 -21.00 -7.76 -40.67
N LYS A 102 -22.28 -7.53 -40.99
CA LYS A 102 -23.23 -8.61 -41.32
C LYS A 102 -22.82 -9.43 -42.56
N ASN A 103 -22.00 -8.86 -43.43
CA ASN A 103 -21.52 -9.48 -44.67
C ASN A 103 -20.03 -9.88 -44.64
N GLY A 104 -19.34 -9.72 -43.50
CA GLY A 104 -17.95 -10.17 -43.33
C GLY A 104 -16.87 -9.43 -44.14
N VAL A 105 -17.22 -8.37 -44.87
CA VAL A 105 -16.24 -7.56 -45.63
C VAL A 105 -15.56 -6.58 -44.67
N TYR A 106 -14.29 -6.84 -44.38
CA TYR A 106 -13.41 -5.93 -43.64
C TYR A 106 -12.68 -5.04 -44.65
N HIS A 107 -12.85 -3.73 -44.56
CA HIS A 107 -12.00 -2.79 -45.29
C HIS A 107 -10.72 -2.57 -44.47
N ASP A 108 -9.61 -3.17 -44.91
CA ASP A 108 -8.28 -3.02 -44.31
C ASP A 108 -7.54 -1.92 -45.10
N GLY A 109 -7.09 -0.84 -44.45
CA GLY A 109 -6.23 0.14 -45.13
C GLY A 109 -6.12 1.56 -44.59
N GLY A 110 -6.79 1.94 -43.51
CA GLY A 110 -6.70 3.31 -42.94
C GLY A 110 -6.57 3.33 -41.42
N ASP A 111 -6.01 4.39 -40.85
CA ASP A 111 -6.11 4.72 -39.42
C ASP A 111 -7.50 5.27 -39.11
N SER A 112 -8.06 4.89 -37.97
CA SER A 112 -9.31 5.52 -37.50
C SER A 112 -9.07 7.03 -37.33
N VAL A 113 -10.01 7.85 -37.79
CA VAL A 113 -9.92 9.31 -37.68
C VAL A 113 -9.93 9.74 -36.20
N GLN A 114 -10.38 8.88 -35.30
CA GLN A 114 -10.44 9.12 -33.85
C GLN A 114 -9.22 8.61 -33.09
N TRP A 115 -8.21 8.07 -33.78
CA TRP A 115 -7.04 7.44 -33.15
C TRP A 115 -6.28 8.36 -32.18
N GLU A 116 -6.11 9.64 -32.53
CA GLU A 116 -5.41 10.61 -31.68
C GLU A 116 -6.12 10.77 -30.31
N LEU A 117 -7.45 10.92 -30.32
CA LEU A 117 -8.25 10.98 -29.09
C LEU A 117 -8.07 9.74 -28.22
N ILE A 118 -7.95 8.57 -28.84
CA ILE A 118 -7.78 7.29 -28.14
C ILE A 118 -6.41 7.17 -27.52
N SER A 119 -5.37 7.60 -28.24
CA SER A 119 -4.02 7.61 -27.71
C SER A 119 -3.90 8.47 -26.44
N THR A 120 -4.62 9.59 -26.37
CA THR A 120 -4.61 10.48 -25.20
C THR A 120 -5.47 9.97 -24.03
N THR A 121 -6.44 9.08 -24.28
CA THR A 121 -7.31 8.50 -23.25
C THR A 121 -6.78 7.17 -22.72
N TRP A 122 -5.90 6.49 -23.45
CA TRP A 122 -5.34 5.18 -23.12
C TRP A 122 -4.91 5.03 -21.66
N LYS A 123 -4.16 6.01 -21.12
CA LYS A 123 -3.70 5.98 -19.73
C LYS A 123 -4.86 5.80 -18.75
N HIS A 124 -5.95 6.55 -18.91
CA HIS A 124 -7.07 6.47 -17.98
C HIS A 124 -7.80 5.12 -18.04
N PHE A 125 -7.88 4.50 -19.23
CA PHE A 125 -8.41 3.13 -19.35
C PHE A 125 -7.51 2.12 -18.65
N ALA A 126 -6.20 2.18 -18.88
CA ALA A 126 -5.26 1.28 -18.21
C ALA A 126 -5.30 1.46 -16.68
N ASP A 127 -5.28 2.70 -16.18
CA ASP A 127 -5.40 3.04 -14.76
C ASP A 127 -6.72 2.49 -14.18
N GLY A 128 -7.83 2.65 -14.92
CA GLY A 128 -9.14 2.18 -14.51
C GLY A 128 -9.21 0.66 -14.33
N ILE A 129 -8.71 -0.10 -15.31
CA ILE A 129 -8.71 -1.57 -15.27
C ILE A 129 -7.90 -2.08 -14.05
N ILE A 130 -6.74 -1.47 -13.80
CA ILE A 130 -5.87 -1.88 -12.70
C ILE A 130 -6.48 -1.57 -11.34
N ILE A 131 -7.02 -0.36 -11.15
CA ILE A 131 -7.64 0.03 -9.87
C ILE A 131 -8.87 -0.85 -9.59
N LEU A 132 -9.70 -1.16 -10.60
CA LEU A 132 -10.83 -2.08 -10.44
C LEU A 132 -10.37 -3.49 -10.02
N HIS A 133 -9.31 -4.00 -10.63
CA HIS A 133 -8.74 -5.30 -10.26
C HIS A 133 -8.24 -5.31 -8.81
N CYS A 134 -7.61 -4.22 -8.36
CA CYS A 134 -7.21 -4.07 -6.96
C CYS A 134 -8.42 -4.07 -6.00
N LEU A 135 -9.48 -3.34 -6.34
CA LEU A 135 -10.71 -3.29 -5.54
C LEU A 135 -11.39 -4.66 -5.46
N ASP A 136 -11.46 -5.38 -6.57
CA ASP A 136 -11.96 -6.76 -6.64
C ASP A 136 -11.18 -7.69 -5.71
N MET A 137 -9.84 -7.67 -5.80
CA MET A 137 -8.97 -8.50 -4.97
C MET A 137 -9.18 -8.26 -3.46
N VAL A 138 -9.32 -7.00 -3.04
CA VAL A 138 -9.55 -6.62 -1.64
C VAL A 138 -10.90 -7.14 -1.15
N LEU A 139 -11.95 -6.96 -1.95
CA LEU A 139 -13.33 -7.31 -1.57
C LEU A 139 -13.64 -8.81 -1.65
N ARG A 140 -12.95 -9.58 -2.49
CA ARG A 140 -13.10 -11.05 -2.56
C ARG A 140 -12.43 -11.78 -1.42
N ARG A 141 -11.15 -11.48 -1.17
CA ARG A 141 -10.31 -12.38 -0.39
C ARG A 141 -10.59 -12.32 1.12
N LYS A 142 -11.33 -11.31 1.63
CA LYS A 142 -11.34 -10.98 3.07
C LYS A 142 -9.90 -10.95 3.66
N VAL A 143 -8.88 -10.75 2.82
CA VAL A 143 -7.47 -10.76 3.20
C VAL A 143 -7.07 -9.32 3.46
N GLY A 144 -7.02 -8.96 4.76
CA GLY A 144 -6.53 -7.68 5.23
C GLY A 144 -7.63 -6.73 5.71
N SER A 145 -7.34 -6.03 6.81
CA SER A 145 -8.14 -4.91 7.30
C SER A 145 -7.82 -3.66 6.48
N PHE A 146 -8.36 -3.55 5.26
CA PHE A 146 -8.55 -2.21 4.70
C PHE A 146 -9.58 -1.53 5.61
N ASP A 147 -9.16 -0.48 6.31
CA ASP A 147 -10.12 0.35 7.02
C ASP A 147 -11.07 0.96 5.99
N ASP A 148 -12.35 1.08 6.36
CA ASP A 148 -13.41 1.42 5.43
C ASP A 148 -13.14 2.74 4.72
N ARG A 149 -12.44 3.65 5.41
CA ARG A 149 -11.99 4.96 4.92
C ARG A 149 -11.00 4.88 3.76
N GLN A 150 -10.10 3.90 3.75
CA GLN A 150 -9.11 3.74 2.68
C GLN A 150 -9.77 3.27 1.39
N LEU A 151 -10.69 2.30 1.49
CA LEU A 151 -11.44 1.83 0.33
C LEU A 151 -12.28 2.96 -0.28
N SER A 152 -13.00 3.72 0.55
CA SER A 152 -13.77 4.88 0.08
C SER A 152 -12.88 5.94 -0.57
N SER A 153 -11.68 6.18 -0.04
CA SER A 153 -10.74 7.12 -0.68
C SER A 153 -10.26 6.65 -2.05
N VAL A 154 -10.04 5.34 -2.26
CA VAL A 154 -9.64 4.80 -3.56
C VAL A 154 -10.80 4.90 -4.55
N ILE A 155 -12.03 4.60 -4.12
CA ILE A 155 -13.23 4.74 -4.95
C ILE A 155 -13.44 6.20 -5.36
N GLU A 156 -13.32 7.15 -4.44
CA GLU A 156 -13.44 8.57 -4.77
C GLU A 156 -12.35 9.04 -5.75
N LYS A 157 -11.10 8.61 -5.56
CA LYS A 157 -10.03 8.88 -6.53
C LYS A 157 -10.34 8.28 -7.90
N TYR A 158 -10.85 7.06 -7.95
CA TYR A 158 -11.25 6.43 -9.21
C TYR A 158 -12.31 7.27 -9.95
N LYS A 159 -13.35 7.73 -9.24
CA LYS A 159 -14.38 8.60 -9.80
C LYS A 159 -13.79 9.92 -10.33
N GLN A 160 -12.92 10.57 -9.55
CA GLN A 160 -12.37 11.90 -9.88
C GLN A 160 -11.24 11.87 -10.91
N GLU A 161 -10.37 10.86 -10.89
CA GLU A 161 -9.14 10.82 -11.69
C GLU A 161 -9.25 9.91 -12.91
N VAL A 162 -10.11 8.88 -12.87
CA VAL A 162 -10.32 7.98 -14.01
C VAL A 162 -11.58 8.39 -14.76
N LEU A 163 -12.75 8.22 -14.13
CA LEU A 163 -14.04 8.34 -14.82
C LEU A 163 -14.30 9.76 -15.30
N LYS A 164 -14.04 10.77 -14.47
CA LYS A 164 -14.21 12.17 -14.86
C LYS A 164 -13.28 12.57 -16.01
N ASN A 165 -12.02 12.15 -15.98
CA ASN A 165 -11.08 12.45 -17.06
C ASN A 165 -11.46 11.77 -18.37
N LEU A 166 -11.99 10.54 -18.31
CA LEU A 166 -12.56 9.86 -19.46
C LEU A 166 -13.78 10.60 -20.00
N GLU A 167 -14.70 11.00 -19.11
CA GLU A 167 -15.89 11.78 -19.49
C GLU A 167 -15.51 13.10 -20.19
N ASP A 168 -14.61 13.87 -19.58
CA ASP A 168 -14.19 15.19 -20.07
C ASP A 168 -13.51 15.07 -21.44
N LYS A 169 -12.66 14.05 -21.65
CA LYS A 169 -12.00 13.81 -22.94
C LYS A 169 -12.98 13.32 -24.01
N LEU A 170 -13.85 12.37 -23.69
CA LEU A 170 -14.78 11.76 -24.63
C LEU A 170 -16.01 12.62 -24.94
N ARG A 171 -16.30 13.64 -24.11
CA ARG A 171 -17.39 14.59 -24.35
C ARG A 171 -17.30 15.26 -25.73
N SER A 172 -16.09 15.55 -26.20
CA SER A 172 -15.83 16.17 -27.50
C SER A 172 -16.28 15.31 -28.69
N ALA A 173 -16.22 13.98 -28.55
CA ALA A 173 -16.54 13.02 -29.60
C ALA A 173 -17.90 12.33 -29.40
N LYS A 174 -18.69 12.76 -28.42
CA LYS A 174 -19.98 12.13 -28.09
C LYS A 174 -20.92 12.02 -29.31
N ASN A 175 -21.09 13.11 -30.06
CA ASN A 175 -21.95 13.13 -31.24
C ASN A 175 -21.50 12.14 -32.32
N VAL A 176 -20.19 11.89 -32.43
CA VAL A 176 -19.62 10.92 -33.38
C VAL A 176 -19.98 9.50 -32.96
N SER A 177 -19.78 9.17 -31.68
CA SER A 177 -20.16 7.85 -31.15
C SER A 177 -21.66 7.57 -31.29
N GLU A 178 -22.52 8.56 -31.05
CA GLU A 178 -23.98 8.43 -31.19
C GLU A 178 -24.39 8.27 -32.66
N ALA A 179 -23.76 9.03 -33.58
CA ALA A 179 -23.97 8.86 -35.02
C ALA A 179 -23.57 7.46 -35.52
N ASN A 180 -22.55 6.85 -34.88
CA ASN A 180 -22.11 5.49 -35.13
C ASN A 180 -23.01 4.42 -34.46
N GLY A 181 -24.08 4.84 -33.76
CA GLY A 181 -25.08 3.94 -33.18
C GLY A 181 -24.91 3.66 -31.68
N PHE A 182 -24.01 4.37 -30.98
CA PHE A 182 -23.87 4.21 -29.53
C PHE A 182 -25.11 4.73 -28.79
N ALA A 183 -25.90 3.81 -28.23
CA ALA A 183 -27.05 4.12 -27.40
C ALA A 183 -26.77 3.79 -25.93
N LYS A 184 -26.28 4.78 -25.16
CA LYS A 184 -25.78 4.60 -23.79
C LYS A 184 -26.71 3.76 -22.90
N GLU A 185 -27.99 4.12 -22.80
CA GLU A 185 -28.95 3.45 -21.91
C GLU A 185 -29.18 1.97 -22.27
N THR A 186 -29.21 1.66 -23.57
CA THR A 186 -29.38 0.28 -24.06
C THR A 186 -28.14 -0.55 -23.79
N VAL A 187 -26.96 0.01 -24.03
CA VAL A 187 -25.68 -0.67 -23.79
C VAL A 187 -25.45 -0.86 -22.29
N GLU A 188 -25.75 0.14 -21.46
CA GLU A 188 -25.60 0.12 -20.00
C GLU A 188 -26.37 -1.02 -19.36
N SER A 189 -27.64 -1.21 -19.74
CA SER A 189 -28.48 -2.28 -19.21
C SER A 189 -27.83 -3.66 -19.41
N ASN A 190 -27.25 -3.90 -20.59
CA ASN A 190 -26.61 -5.17 -20.92
C ASN A 190 -25.24 -5.33 -20.24
N ILE A 191 -24.44 -4.26 -20.18
CA ILE A 191 -23.16 -4.25 -19.47
C ILE A 191 -23.36 -4.52 -17.98
N PHE A 192 -24.39 -3.94 -17.36
CA PHE A 192 -24.72 -4.18 -15.96
C PHE A 192 -24.92 -5.67 -15.67
N TYR A 193 -25.65 -6.40 -16.52
CA TYR A 193 -25.81 -7.85 -16.38
C TYR A 193 -24.49 -8.62 -16.47
N LEU A 194 -23.56 -8.17 -17.33
CA LEU A 194 -22.24 -8.80 -17.44
C LEU A 194 -21.43 -8.63 -16.16
N TRP A 195 -21.52 -7.46 -15.51
CA TRP A 195 -20.76 -7.13 -14.29
C TRP A 195 -21.41 -7.59 -12.98
N LYS A 196 -22.72 -7.83 -12.96
CA LYS A 196 -23.47 -8.19 -11.76
C LYS A 196 -22.86 -9.37 -10.99
N SER A 197 -22.37 -10.37 -11.73
CA SER A 197 -21.74 -11.55 -11.15
C SER A 197 -20.24 -11.41 -10.93
N LEU A 198 -19.70 -10.17 -10.84
CA LEU A 198 -18.28 -9.96 -10.55
C LEU A 198 -17.92 -10.78 -9.31
N PHE A 199 -18.53 -10.53 -8.15
CA PHE A 199 -18.17 -11.19 -6.90
C PHE A 199 -18.71 -12.61 -6.68
N ASP A 200 -19.40 -13.19 -7.67
CA ASP A 200 -19.88 -14.57 -7.58
C ASP A 200 -18.72 -15.56 -7.84
N GLU A 201 -18.84 -16.80 -7.36
CA GLU A 201 -17.83 -17.85 -7.58
C GLU A 201 -17.86 -18.44 -9.01
N GLU A 202 -18.73 -17.91 -9.88
CA GLU A 202 -18.87 -18.38 -11.25
C GLU A 202 -17.77 -17.79 -12.15
N GLU A 203 -16.66 -18.53 -12.25
CA GLU A 203 -15.58 -18.27 -13.20
C GLU A 203 -16.01 -18.58 -14.64
N MET A 204 -15.48 -17.83 -15.60
CA MET A 204 -15.72 -18.13 -17.02
C MET A 204 -15.05 -19.46 -17.40
N SER A 205 -15.83 -20.41 -17.92
CA SER A 205 -15.26 -21.63 -18.49
C SER A 205 -14.26 -21.30 -19.61
N GLU A 206 -13.08 -21.93 -19.58
CA GLU A 206 -12.03 -21.78 -20.60
C GLU A 206 -12.52 -22.07 -22.03
N VAL A 207 -13.54 -22.94 -22.19
CA VAL A 207 -14.19 -23.20 -23.48
C VAL A 207 -14.93 -21.96 -24.01
N ILE A 208 -15.64 -21.25 -23.12
CA ILE A 208 -16.37 -20.02 -23.47
C ILE A 208 -15.38 -18.91 -23.79
N LYS A 209 -14.36 -18.74 -22.94
CA LYS A 209 -13.28 -17.76 -23.13
C LYS A 209 -12.57 -17.94 -24.46
N SER A 210 -12.16 -19.16 -24.78
CA SER A 210 -11.49 -19.48 -26.05
C SER A 210 -12.39 -19.16 -27.25
N ARG A 211 -13.69 -19.46 -27.18
CA ARG A 211 -14.65 -19.11 -28.25
C ARG A 211 -14.77 -17.60 -28.45
N ILE A 212 -14.84 -16.83 -27.35
CA ILE A 212 -14.89 -15.37 -27.41
C ILE A 212 -13.63 -14.80 -28.05
N LEU A 213 -12.45 -15.26 -27.63
CA LEU A 213 -11.16 -14.80 -28.17
C LEU A 213 -11.04 -15.10 -29.67
N ILE A 214 -11.45 -16.29 -30.10
CA ILE A 214 -11.48 -16.65 -31.51
C ILE A 214 -12.44 -15.72 -32.26
N ASP A 215 -13.68 -15.55 -31.79
CA ASP A 215 -14.68 -14.74 -32.50
C ASP A 215 -14.30 -13.26 -32.62
N LEU A 216 -13.67 -12.70 -31.58
CA LEU A 216 -13.18 -11.31 -31.56
C LEU A 216 -11.93 -11.12 -32.42
N PHE A 217 -10.92 -11.97 -32.23
CA PHE A 217 -9.55 -11.68 -32.70
C PHE A 217 -9.11 -12.50 -33.91
N THR A 218 -9.97 -13.38 -34.44
CA THR A 218 -9.71 -14.04 -35.74
C THR A 218 -9.30 -13.06 -36.85
N PRO A 219 -9.93 -11.88 -36.98
CA PRO A 219 -9.53 -10.90 -38.02
C PRO A 219 -8.10 -10.35 -37.87
N LEU A 220 -7.48 -10.51 -36.70
CA LEU A 220 -6.12 -10.07 -36.40
C LEU A 220 -5.06 -11.16 -36.65
N PHE A 221 -5.43 -12.43 -36.72
CA PHE A 221 -4.46 -13.52 -36.87
C PHE A 221 -3.67 -13.40 -38.18
N GLY A 222 -2.34 -13.54 -38.07
CA GLY A 222 -1.42 -13.42 -39.20
C GLY A 222 -1.14 -11.98 -39.65
N LYS A 223 -1.75 -10.97 -39.01
CA LYS A 223 -1.48 -9.55 -39.28
C LYS A 223 -0.53 -8.99 -38.23
N GLN A 224 0.39 -8.14 -38.65
CA GLN A 224 1.25 -7.39 -37.73
C GLN A 224 0.43 -6.28 -37.07
N MET A 225 0.50 -6.20 -35.74
CA MET A 225 -0.13 -5.12 -34.97
C MET A 225 0.48 -3.77 -35.34
N ARG A 226 -0.35 -2.72 -35.42
CA ARG A 226 0.13 -1.37 -35.77
C ARG A 226 1.11 -0.82 -34.74
N SER A 227 2.13 -0.11 -35.22
CA SER A 227 3.22 0.41 -34.39
C SER A 227 2.73 1.42 -33.36
N GLU A 228 1.69 2.16 -33.70
CA GLU A 228 1.01 3.16 -32.88
C GLU A 228 0.30 2.50 -31.68
N ILE A 229 -0.33 1.34 -31.91
CA ILE A 229 -1.00 0.57 -30.85
C ILE A 229 0.03 -0.13 -29.97
N LEU A 230 1.14 -0.58 -30.54
CA LEU A 230 2.27 -1.10 -29.77
C LEU A 230 2.91 0.01 -28.91
N ALA A 231 3.01 1.24 -29.44
CA ALA A 231 3.56 2.41 -28.78
C ALA A 231 2.67 2.98 -27.67
N LEU A 232 1.38 2.62 -27.61
CA LEU A 232 0.56 2.87 -26.44
C LEU A 232 1.26 2.25 -25.24
N HIS A 233 1.70 3.12 -24.33
CA HIS A 233 2.47 2.73 -23.17
C HIS A 233 1.65 1.73 -22.37
N VAL A 234 2.03 0.45 -22.46
CA VAL A 234 1.49 -0.57 -21.58
C VAL A 234 1.99 -0.19 -20.23
N CYS A 235 1.10 0.45 -19.49
CA CYS A 235 1.35 0.64 -18.11
C CYS A 235 1.59 -0.73 -17.49
N SER A 236 2.73 -0.86 -16.82
CA SER A 236 3.00 -2.00 -15.96
C SER A 236 1.75 -2.24 -15.10
N PRO A 237 1.34 -3.50 -14.84
CA PRO A 237 0.14 -3.89 -14.09
C PRO A 237 0.01 -3.32 -12.65
N TYR A 238 0.85 -2.37 -12.33
CA TYR A 238 0.99 -1.60 -11.11
C TYR A 238 0.99 -0.11 -11.47
N ILE A 239 -0.12 0.40 -12.03
CA ILE A 239 -0.40 1.86 -12.10
C ILE A 239 -0.97 2.38 -10.78
N ILE A 240 -0.54 1.75 -9.71
CA ILE A 240 -0.16 2.47 -8.52
C ILE A 240 1.37 2.32 -8.56
N GLY A 241 2.05 3.35 -9.10
CA GLY A 241 3.25 3.25 -9.97
C GLY A 241 4.50 2.51 -9.46
N LYS A 242 5.34 2.00 -10.38
CA LYS A 242 6.66 1.36 -10.11
C LYS A 242 7.65 2.22 -9.31
N ASP A 243 7.70 3.53 -9.56
CA ASP A 243 8.55 4.45 -8.80
C ASP A 243 7.81 5.06 -7.61
N PHE A 244 6.48 5.00 -7.60
CA PHE A 244 5.66 5.45 -6.48
C PHE A 244 5.65 4.39 -5.37
N GLU A 245 5.35 3.13 -5.68
CA GLU A 245 5.39 2.00 -4.73
C GLU A 245 6.81 1.68 -4.28
N LEU A 246 7.85 1.68 -5.13
CA LEU A 246 9.20 1.38 -4.63
C LEU A 246 9.72 2.52 -3.74
N GLN A 247 9.48 3.77 -4.11
CA GLN A 247 9.88 4.91 -3.28
C GLN A 247 9.03 4.99 -2.00
N GLU A 248 7.71 4.79 -2.07
CA GLU A 248 6.85 4.72 -0.89
C GLU A 248 7.15 3.51 -0.01
N VAL A 249 7.50 2.34 -0.58
CA VAL A 249 7.94 1.16 0.20
C VAL A 249 9.31 1.43 0.80
N LYS A 250 10.23 2.09 0.10
CA LYS A 250 11.51 2.52 0.65
C LYS A 250 11.32 3.54 1.77
N GLU A 251 10.43 4.52 1.60
CA GLU A 251 10.07 5.54 2.59
C GLU A 251 9.32 4.93 3.77
N GLU A 252 8.44 3.97 3.54
CA GLU A 252 7.73 3.21 4.57
C GLU A 252 8.70 2.33 5.35
N VAL A 253 9.65 1.67 4.68
CA VAL A 253 10.71 0.91 5.33
C VAL A 253 11.62 1.82 6.14
N VAL A 254 11.99 3.00 5.61
CA VAL A 254 12.73 4.01 6.36
C VAL A 254 11.92 4.48 7.58
N ARG A 255 10.62 4.76 7.42
CA ARG A 255 9.73 5.14 8.52
C ARG A 255 9.66 4.05 9.59
N LEU A 256 9.51 2.79 9.19
CA LEU A 256 9.49 1.64 10.11
C LEU A 256 10.84 1.43 10.81
N LEU A 257 11.95 1.72 10.14
CA LEU A 257 13.29 1.68 10.73
C LEU A 257 13.53 2.83 11.71
N VAL A 258 13.02 4.03 11.41
CA VAL A 258 13.01 5.19 12.33
C VAL A 258 12.16 4.86 13.55
N GLU A 259 10.96 4.34 13.35
CA GLU A 259 10.03 3.94 14.40
C GLU A 259 10.63 2.84 15.30
N PHE A 260 11.23 1.81 14.70
CA PHE A 260 11.96 0.78 15.44
C PHE A 260 13.14 1.36 16.24
N SER A 261 13.88 2.29 15.64
CA SER A 261 15.00 2.98 16.27
C SER A 261 14.56 3.85 17.45
N LEU A 262 13.38 4.48 17.35
CA LEU A 262 12.76 5.22 18.45
C LEU A 262 12.41 4.30 19.62
N TYR A 263 11.92 3.07 19.37
CA TYR A 263 11.70 2.11 20.46
C TYR A 263 12.98 1.65 21.13
N VAL A 264 14.06 1.47 20.35
CA VAL A 264 15.38 1.19 20.92
C VAL A 264 15.85 2.37 21.79
N ALA A 265 15.74 3.60 21.29
CA ALA A 265 16.09 4.81 22.04
C ALA A 265 15.24 4.95 23.32
N GLU A 266 13.92 4.79 23.22
CA GLU A 266 12.99 4.81 24.36
C GLU A 266 13.37 3.76 25.40
N SER A 267 13.81 2.57 24.97
CA SER A 267 14.31 1.52 25.88
C SER A 267 15.61 1.93 26.56
N MET A 268 16.47 2.70 25.89
CA MET A 268 17.69 3.25 26.50
C MET A 268 17.35 4.28 27.59
N PHE A 269 16.36 5.14 27.37
CA PHE A 269 15.86 6.08 28.39
C PHE A 269 15.12 5.35 29.51
N LEU A 270 14.41 4.27 29.21
CA LEU A 270 13.73 3.47 30.23
C LEU A 270 14.74 2.79 31.18
N LEU A 271 15.85 2.31 30.62
CA LEU A 271 16.94 1.64 31.35
C LEU A 271 18.03 2.62 31.82
N CYS A 272 17.85 3.94 31.68
CA CYS A 272 18.92 4.89 31.99
C CYS A 272 19.19 5.03 33.51
N ASP A 273 18.31 4.46 34.34
CA ASP A 273 18.53 4.28 35.77
C ASP A 273 19.72 3.35 36.05
N ASP A 274 19.98 2.39 35.16
CA ASP A 274 21.18 1.56 35.16
C ASP A 274 21.79 1.43 33.76
N ILE A 275 22.82 2.26 33.51
CA ILE A 275 23.60 2.26 32.27
C ILE A 275 24.18 0.89 31.97
N ARG A 276 24.53 0.09 32.98
CA ARG A 276 25.09 -1.26 32.77
C ARG A 276 24.04 -2.17 32.13
N THR A 277 22.83 -2.24 32.69
CA THR A 277 21.71 -2.98 32.11
C THR A 277 21.37 -2.47 30.71
N MET A 278 21.35 -1.15 30.50
CA MET A 278 21.12 -0.54 29.19
C MET A 278 22.17 -0.99 28.15
N LEU A 279 23.47 -0.96 28.47
CA LEU A 279 24.52 -1.40 27.57
C LEU A 279 24.43 -2.90 27.26
N TRP A 280 24.07 -3.73 28.23
CA TRP A 280 23.83 -5.17 28.01
C TRP A 280 22.62 -5.42 27.11
N PHE A 281 21.54 -4.64 27.26
CA PHE A 281 20.41 -4.62 26.33
C PHE A 281 20.86 -4.29 24.91
N LEU A 282 21.61 -3.20 24.72
CA LEU A 282 22.12 -2.81 23.40
C LEU A 282 23.02 -3.90 22.79
N LYS A 283 23.88 -4.52 23.60
CA LYS A 283 24.74 -5.63 23.18
C LYS A 283 23.94 -6.87 22.79
N ARG A 284 22.81 -7.13 23.46
CA ARG A 284 21.86 -8.21 23.12
C ARG A 284 21.19 -7.93 21.77
N VAL A 285 20.64 -6.73 21.58
CA VAL A 285 20.04 -6.29 20.30
C VAL A 285 21.08 -6.38 19.18
N TRP A 286 22.32 -5.94 19.43
CA TRP A 286 23.44 -6.04 18.49
C TRP A 286 23.79 -7.50 18.12
N ARG A 287 23.87 -8.40 19.10
CA ARG A 287 24.19 -9.81 18.88
C ARG A 287 23.09 -10.54 18.11
N ASP A 288 21.83 -10.35 18.51
CA ASP A 288 20.70 -11.08 17.93
C ASP A 288 20.45 -10.64 16.48
N ALA A 289 20.80 -9.39 16.14
CA ALA A 289 20.86 -8.90 14.78
C ALA A 289 21.98 -9.55 13.94
N LYS A 290 23.16 -9.76 14.52
CA LYS A 290 24.35 -10.34 13.86
C LYS A 290 24.19 -11.81 13.50
N TRP A 291 23.31 -12.56 14.16
CA TRP A 291 23.05 -13.98 13.84
C TRP A 291 22.13 -14.20 12.63
N THR A 292 21.70 -13.14 11.94
CA THR A 292 20.94 -13.27 10.69
C THR A 292 21.85 -13.66 9.53
N VAL A 293 21.36 -14.51 8.61
CA VAL A 293 22.12 -15.11 7.47
C VAL A 293 22.71 -14.05 6.51
N ILE A 294 22.33 -12.77 6.67
CA ILE A 294 22.70 -11.64 5.81
C ILE A 294 23.65 -10.74 6.63
N ASN A 295 24.92 -11.13 6.74
CA ASN A 295 25.93 -10.46 7.55
C ASN A 295 26.44 -9.11 6.99
N GLU A 296 26.06 -8.76 5.75
CA GLU A 296 26.52 -7.56 5.04
C GLU A 296 25.47 -6.43 4.99
N SER A 297 24.52 -6.40 5.92
CA SER A 297 23.43 -5.43 5.87
C SER A 297 23.78 -4.08 6.50
N HIS A 298 23.83 -3.02 5.68
CA HIS A 298 23.95 -1.61 6.09
C HIS A 298 22.93 -1.12 7.14
N VAL A 299 21.84 -1.86 7.36
CA VAL A 299 20.82 -1.56 8.37
C VAL A 299 21.40 -1.61 9.77
N MET A 300 22.26 -2.59 10.04
CA MET A 300 22.76 -2.82 11.38
C MET A 300 23.79 -1.76 11.81
N ASP A 301 24.62 -1.34 10.86
CA ASP A 301 25.60 -0.27 11.09
C ASP A 301 24.91 1.08 11.36
N ARG A 302 23.76 1.34 10.71
CA ARG A 302 22.93 2.52 10.99
C ARG A 302 22.24 2.45 12.34
N LEU A 303 21.74 1.28 12.74
CA LEU A 303 21.17 1.09 14.06
C LEU A 303 22.22 1.31 15.17
N LEU A 304 23.47 0.87 14.98
CA LEU A 304 24.56 1.21 15.91
C LEU A 304 24.80 2.70 16.03
N ARG A 305 24.74 3.43 14.92
CA ARG A 305 24.90 4.89 14.94
C ARG A 305 23.79 5.56 15.72
N VAL A 306 22.55 5.07 15.61
CA VAL A 306 21.44 5.52 16.47
C VAL A 306 21.75 5.26 17.94
N MET A 307 22.11 4.02 18.29
CA MET A 307 22.44 3.65 19.67
C MET A 307 23.57 4.51 20.24
N HIS A 308 24.62 4.73 19.45
CA HIS A 308 25.75 5.55 19.85
C HIS A 308 25.39 7.03 19.99
N TYR A 309 24.59 7.56 19.07
CA TYR A 309 24.09 8.93 19.11
C TYR A 309 23.28 9.19 20.38
N VAL A 310 22.27 8.36 20.68
CA VAL A 310 21.45 8.50 21.88
C VAL A 310 22.30 8.34 23.14
N TYR A 311 23.18 7.34 23.16
CA TYR A 311 24.09 7.14 24.28
C TYR A 311 24.95 8.37 24.53
N THR A 312 25.70 8.83 23.53
CA THR A 312 26.66 9.93 23.71
C THR A 312 26.03 11.28 24.00
N LYS A 313 24.89 11.59 23.37
CA LYS A 313 24.24 12.89 23.49
C LYS A 313 23.43 13.01 24.78
N ASP A 314 22.66 11.97 25.11
CA ASP A 314 21.57 12.10 26.08
C ASP A 314 21.79 11.28 27.37
N ILE A 315 22.54 10.18 27.31
CA ILE A 315 22.64 9.23 28.44
C ILE A 315 24.04 9.16 29.07
N LYS A 316 25.10 9.33 28.27
CA LYS A 316 26.49 9.12 28.68
C LYS A 316 26.83 10.02 29.86
N PRO A 317 27.30 9.48 30.99
CA PRO A 317 27.68 10.28 32.15
C PRO A 317 28.82 11.22 31.81
N LYS A 318 28.61 12.53 32.01
CA LYS A 318 29.63 13.56 31.76
C LYS A 318 30.90 13.39 32.62
N ASN A 319 30.77 12.72 33.77
CA ASN A 319 31.86 12.47 34.73
C ASN A 319 32.21 10.98 34.88
N GLY A 320 31.95 10.17 33.85
CA GLY A 320 32.77 9.00 33.53
C GLY A 320 32.90 7.87 34.56
N VAL A 321 31.85 7.47 35.29
CA VAL A 321 31.70 6.09 35.78
C VAL A 321 30.20 5.78 35.88
N TYR A 322 29.75 4.68 35.28
CA TYR A 322 28.41 4.12 35.53
C TYR A 322 28.47 3.31 36.83
N GLN A 323 27.62 3.63 37.81
CA GLN A 323 27.59 2.92 39.09
C GLN A 323 27.10 1.50 38.87
N ASN A 324 27.85 0.53 39.39
CA ASN A 324 27.50 -0.88 39.38
C ASN A 324 27.14 -1.28 40.81
N ASP A 325 25.90 -1.01 41.20
CA ASP A 325 25.37 -1.35 42.52
C ASP A 325 24.97 -2.84 42.64
N GLY A 326 25.09 -3.60 41.55
CA GLY A 326 24.77 -5.02 41.47
C GLY A 326 23.29 -5.30 41.22
N TYR A 327 22.45 -4.27 41.08
CA TYR A 327 21.04 -4.41 40.76
C TYR A 327 20.81 -4.10 39.27
N ASN A 328 19.90 -4.84 38.62
CA ASN A 328 19.49 -4.47 37.26
C ASN A 328 18.58 -3.25 37.34
N SER A 329 18.43 -2.54 36.20
CA SER A 329 17.37 -1.53 36.05
C SER A 329 16.04 -2.04 36.60
N VAL A 330 15.31 -1.19 37.30
CA VAL A 330 13.99 -1.53 37.88
C VAL A 330 12.99 -1.88 36.76
N GLN A 331 13.27 -1.42 35.53
CA GLN A 331 12.47 -1.63 34.33
C GLN A 331 12.95 -2.82 33.50
N TRP A 332 14.00 -3.54 33.93
CA TRP A 332 14.60 -4.63 33.17
C TRP A 332 13.60 -5.73 32.79
N GLU A 333 12.75 -6.14 33.74
CA GLU A 333 11.82 -7.25 33.53
C GLU A 333 10.80 -6.95 32.42
N LEU A 334 10.43 -5.69 32.24
CA LEU A 334 9.55 -5.23 31.17
C LEU A 334 10.26 -5.33 29.81
N ILE A 335 11.49 -4.84 29.72
CA ILE A 335 12.32 -4.96 28.50
C ILE A 335 12.65 -6.41 28.16
N ARG A 336 12.87 -7.27 29.17
CA ARG A 336 13.14 -8.68 28.94
C ARG A 336 12.03 -9.36 28.14
N THR A 337 10.76 -9.00 28.39
CA THR A 337 9.61 -9.55 27.65
C THR A 337 9.45 -8.98 26.22
N THR A 338 10.12 -7.88 25.89
CA THR A 338 10.10 -7.26 24.55
C THR A 338 11.26 -7.69 23.67
N LEU A 339 12.32 -8.28 24.22
CA LEU A 339 13.53 -8.70 23.50
C LEU A 339 13.24 -9.57 22.26
N ASP A 340 12.37 -10.57 22.38
CA ASP A 340 12.01 -11.43 21.24
C ASP A 340 11.30 -10.65 20.12
N ASN A 341 10.51 -9.63 20.49
CA ASN A 341 9.86 -8.75 19.52
C ASN A 341 10.88 -7.82 18.85
N PHE A 342 11.89 -7.32 19.58
CA PHE A 342 13.00 -6.56 19.01
C PHE A 342 13.81 -7.39 18.02
N ALA A 343 14.21 -8.61 18.40
CA ALA A 343 14.97 -9.52 17.55
C ALA A 343 14.17 -9.90 16.28
N SER A 344 12.89 -10.26 16.45
CA SER A 344 11.99 -10.60 15.34
C SER A 344 11.72 -9.41 14.42
N GLY A 345 11.46 -8.23 14.99
CA GLY A 345 11.23 -6.98 14.24
C GLY A 345 12.45 -6.59 13.43
N PHE A 346 13.63 -6.53 14.06
CA PHE A 346 14.88 -6.19 13.40
C PHE A 346 15.21 -7.16 12.26
N ARG A 347 15.17 -8.47 12.52
CA ARG A 347 15.47 -9.50 11.50
C ARG A 347 14.60 -9.32 10.26
N SER A 348 13.34 -8.98 10.46
CA SER A 348 12.38 -8.90 9.36
C SER A 348 12.56 -7.61 8.54
N LEU A 349 12.84 -6.48 9.21
CA LEU A 349 13.25 -5.23 8.55
C LEU A 349 14.57 -5.38 7.78
N ASN A 350 15.53 -6.12 8.36
CA ASN A 350 16.82 -6.35 7.74
C ASN A 350 16.71 -7.16 6.44
N CYS A 351 15.95 -8.26 6.49
CA CYS A 351 15.66 -9.07 5.29
C CYS A 351 14.95 -8.24 4.20
N LEU A 352 14.04 -7.35 4.60
CA LEU A 352 13.32 -6.49 3.67
C LEU A 352 14.24 -5.50 2.96
N VAL A 353 15.11 -4.81 3.70
CA VAL A 353 16.09 -3.89 3.09
C VAL A 353 17.04 -4.63 2.17
N TYR A 354 17.53 -5.81 2.57
CA TYR A 354 18.39 -6.62 1.71
C TYR A 354 17.70 -7.01 0.41
N PHE A 355 16.45 -7.47 0.50
CA PHE A 355 15.65 -7.85 -0.65
C PHE A 355 15.43 -6.64 -1.59
N LEU A 356 15.06 -5.48 -1.05
CA LEU A 356 14.89 -4.24 -1.83
C LEU A 356 16.20 -3.74 -2.46
N LYS A 357 17.33 -3.82 -1.75
CA LYS A 357 18.66 -3.48 -2.30
C LYS A 357 19.12 -4.42 -3.40
N SER A 358 18.66 -5.67 -3.38
CA SER A 358 18.97 -6.69 -4.39
C SER A 358 18.10 -6.57 -5.65
N GLY A 359 17.28 -5.52 -5.76
CA GLY A 359 16.33 -5.34 -6.86
C GLY A 359 15.08 -6.21 -6.75
N GLY A 360 14.82 -6.80 -5.59
CA GLY A 360 13.62 -7.59 -5.34
C GLY A 360 12.37 -6.71 -5.22
N GLU A 361 11.27 -7.15 -5.82
CA GLU A 361 9.97 -6.47 -5.80
C GLU A 361 9.11 -6.96 -4.63
N CYS A 362 8.69 -6.05 -3.76
CA CYS A 362 7.98 -6.35 -2.52
C CYS A 362 6.79 -5.41 -2.36
N GLY A 363 5.56 -5.96 -2.38
CA GLY A 363 4.34 -5.19 -2.18
C GLY A 363 3.97 -4.95 -0.71
N ARG A 364 2.99 -4.08 -0.47
CA ARG A 364 2.51 -3.66 0.87
C ARG A 364 2.14 -4.80 1.84
N LYS A 365 1.80 -5.99 1.32
CA LYS A 365 1.53 -7.19 2.14
C LYS A 365 2.75 -7.64 2.96
N PHE A 366 3.95 -7.35 2.49
CA PHE A 366 5.19 -7.70 3.18
C PHE A 366 5.58 -6.59 4.16
N THR A 367 5.42 -5.30 3.81
CA THR A 367 5.62 -4.17 4.76
C THR A 367 4.59 -4.18 5.89
N SER A 368 3.34 -4.55 5.65
CA SER A 368 2.30 -4.64 6.70
C SER A 368 2.57 -5.72 7.74
N LYS A 369 3.14 -6.86 7.33
CA LYS A 369 3.65 -7.87 8.28
C LYS A 369 4.80 -7.34 9.12
N MET A 370 5.59 -6.40 8.60
CA MET A 370 6.66 -5.75 9.35
C MET A 370 6.10 -4.70 10.30
N GLU A 371 5.14 -3.91 9.84
CA GLU A 371 4.40 -2.96 10.66
C GLU A 371 3.75 -3.66 11.85
N GLU A 372 3.12 -4.82 11.66
CA GLU A 372 2.57 -5.62 12.75
C GLU A 372 3.65 -6.06 13.77
N ARG A 373 4.85 -6.41 13.30
CA ARG A 373 5.98 -6.78 14.17
C ARG A 373 6.55 -5.60 14.94
N VAL A 374 6.68 -4.43 14.29
CA VAL A 374 7.09 -3.17 14.94
C VAL A 374 6.02 -2.71 15.93
N LYS A 375 4.74 -2.85 15.57
CA LYS A 375 3.61 -2.56 16.44
C LYS A 375 3.59 -3.45 17.69
N LYS A 376 3.99 -4.71 17.60
CA LYS A 376 4.14 -5.58 18.79
C LYS A 376 5.25 -5.12 19.75
N VAL A 377 6.25 -4.38 19.25
CA VAL A 377 7.22 -3.70 20.12
C VAL A 377 6.53 -2.51 20.79
N TRP A 378 5.85 -1.67 20.01
CA TRP A 378 5.08 -0.53 20.51
C TRP A 378 4.05 -0.89 21.59
N GLU A 379 3.20 -1.90 21.34
CA GLU A 379 2.13 -2.31 22.26
C GLU A 379 2.67 -2.72 23.63
N LYS A 380 3.87 -3.31 23.67
CA LYS A 380 4.53 -3.65 24.93
C LYS A 380 5.26 -2.47 25.58
N MET A 381 5.74 -1.51 24.79
CA MET A 381 6.38 -0.28 25.29
C MET A 381 5.36 0.77 25.73
N GLY A 382 4.12 0.73 25.24
CA GLY A 382 3.10 1.74 25.55
C GLY A 382 2.76 1.86 27.04
N CYS A 383 2.95 0.79 27.82
CA CYS A 383 2.72 0.80 29.27
C CYS A 383 3.79 1.55 30.08
N VAL A 384 4.93 1.89 29.47
CA VAL A 384 6.10 2.49 30.17
C VAL A 384 6.48 3.86 29.62
N LYS A 385 5.65 4.41 28.73
CA LYS A 385 5.88 5.72 28.09
C LYS A 385 6.04 6.85 29.11
N ASP A 386 5.23 6.87 30.16
CA ASP A 386 5.32 7.91 31.19
C ASP A 386 6.68 7.89 31.93
N VAL A 387 7.34 6.72 32.01
CA VAL A 387 8.64 6.55 32.65
C VAL A 387 9.77 7.01 31.74
N SER A 388 9.74 6.65 30.45
CA SER A 388 10.72 7.12 29.48
C SER A 388 10.63 8.65 29.27
N ASP A 389 9.42 9.20 29.20
CA ASP A 389 9.17 10.64 29.11
C ASP A 389 9.71 11.38 30.36
N ALA A 390 9.49 10.82 31.57
CA ALA A 390 10.04 11.37 32.81
C ALA A 390 11.57 11.33 32.85
N ASN A 391 12.19 10.34 32.20
CA ASN A 391 13.64 10.23 32.05
C ASN A 391 14.19 11.14 30.93
N GLY A 392 13.35 11.97 30.30
CA GLY A 392 13.76 12.96 29.32
C GLY A 392 13.70 12.50 27.87
N PHE A 393 13.03 11.37 27.58
CA PHE A 393 12.79 10.96 26.20
C PHE A 393 11.82 11.94 25.52
N ALA A 394 12.34 12.71 24.56
CA ALA A 394 11.54 13.62 23.74
C ALA A 394 11.38 13.03 22.34
N ARG A 395 10.32 12.24 22.12
CA ARG A 395 10.09 11.48 20.89
C ARG A 395 10.23 12.32 19.62
N ASP A 396 9.52 13.44 19.53
CA ASP A 396 9.51 14.30 18.33
C ASP A 396 10.90 14.90 18.02
N ALA A 397 11.64 15.29 19.07
CA ALA A 397 13.00 15.81 18.92
C ALA A 397 13.99 14.71 18.50
N MET A 398 13.77 13.48 18.99
CA MET A 398 14.58 12.32 18.65
C MET A 398 14.33 11.83 17.22
N GLU A 399 13.07 11.85 16.78
CA GLU A 399 12.63 11.39 15.46
C GLU A 399 13.34 12.12 14.33
N SER A 400 13.47 13.45 14.42
CA SER A 400 14.16 14.25 13.41
C SER A 400 15.63 13.83 13.25
N ASN A 401 16.36 13.68 14.36
CA ASN A 401 17.77 13.29 14.35
C ASN A 401 17.97 11.84 13.86
N ILE A 402 17.11 10.92 14.30
CA ILE A 402 17.16 9.52 13.87
C ILE A 402 16.81 9.41 12.39
N SER A 403 15.83 10.17 11.89
CA SER A 403 15.43 10.17 10.48
C SER A 403 16.59 10.51 9.55
N GLU A 404 17.46 11.45 9.93
CA GLU A 404 18.64 11.80 9.15
C GLU A 404 19.62 10.63 9.00
N LEU A 405 19.79 9.80 10.04
CA LEU A 405 20.66 8.61 10.01
C LEU A 405 20.14 7.53 9.04
N TRP A 406 18.84 7.54 8.72
CA TRP A 406 18.22 6.59 7.79
C TRP A 406 18.00 7.15 6.37
N ARG A 407 18.08 8.47 6.17
CA ARG A 407 17.77 9.16 4.89
C ARG A 407 18.46 8.56 3.67
N SER A 408 19.74 8.22 3.78
CA SER A 408 20.54 7.68 2.66
C SER A 408 20.57 6.15 2.56
N LEU A 409 19.64 5.43 3.21
CA LEU A 409 19.69 3.96 3.30
C LEU A 409 19.81 3.25 1.95
N PHE A 410 19.13 3.77 0.92
CA PHE A 410 19.06 3.19 -0.42
C PHE A 410 20.00 3.85 -1.45
N GLU A 411 20.83 4.82 -1.04
CA GLU A 411 21.81 5.47 -1.91
C GLU A 411 23.03 4.56 -2.15
N ARG A 412 23.69 4.72 -3.32
CA ARG A 412 24.85 3.91 -3.69
C ARG A 412 26.10 4.49 -3.01
N GLU A 413 26.71 3.73 -2.11
CA GLU A 413 27.93 4.17 -1.42
C GLU A 413 29.18 4.05 -2.33
N VAL A 414 30.04 5.08 -2.29
CA VAL A 414 31.34 5.09 -2.97
C VAL A 414 32.34 4.27 -2.15
N LYS A 415 33.25 3.52 -2.78
CA LYS A 415 34.19 2.61 -2.10
C LYS A 415 35.06 3.30 -1.01
N GLU A 416 35.39 4.58 -1.18
CA GLU A 416 36.13 5.37 -0.17
C GLU A 416 35.29 5.64 1.09
N ALA A 417 33.96 5.70 0.98
CA ALA A 417 33.05 5.84 2.12
C ALA A 417 33.01 4.56 2.98
N THR A 418 33.18 3.38 2.37
CA THR A 418 33.08 2.08 3.05
C THR A 418 34.20 1.86 4.08
N LEU A 419 35.45 2.20 3.76
CA LEU A 419 36.59 2.13 4.69
C LEU A 419 36.44 3.06 5.89
N THR A 420 35.88 4.25 5.65
CA THR A 420 35.59 5.25 6.70
C THR A 420 34.47 4.77 7.62
N LEU A 421 33.43 4.14 7.05
CA LEU A 421 32.30 3.54 7.78
C LEU A 421 32.76 2.41 8.73
N GLU A 422 33.70 1.57 8.31
CA GLU A 422 34.22 0.46 9.12
C GLU A 422 35.04 0.97 10.32
N THR A 423 35.84 2.02 10.12
CA THR A 423 36.60 2.66 11.20
C THR A 423 35.67 3.26 12.26
N ILE A 424 34.65 4.02 11.81
CA ILE A 424 33.61 4.59 12.69
C ILE A 424 32.87 3.49 13.47
N LYS A 425 32.52 2.38 12.80
CA LYS A 425 31.85 1.24 13.43
C LYS A 425 32.68 0.64 14.57
N ASN A 426 33.97 0.44 14.36
CA ASN A 426 34.86 -0.09 15.39
C ASN A 426 34.98 0.84 16.59
N GLU A 427 35.00 2.16 16.37
CA GLU A 427 34.98 3.14 17.45
C GLU A 427 33.67 3.12 18.24
N ILE A 428 32.53 3.02 17.56
CA ILE A 428 31.21 2.90 18.21
C ILE A 428 31.14 1.64 19.08
N ILE A 429 31.57 0.49 18.54
CA ILE A 429 31.59 -0.79 19.26
C ILE A 429 32.48 -0.67 20.50
N ARG A 430 33.64 -0.01 20.38
CA ARG A 430 34.51 0.26 21.52
C ARG A 430 33.83 1.14 22.54
N ASP A 431 33.21 2.25 22.15
CA ASP A 431 32.57 3.18 23.10
C ASP A 431 31.37 2.56 23.83
N LEU A 432 30.53 1.79 23.13
CA LEU A 432 29.35 1.15 23.72
C LEU A 432 29.68 -0.12 24.51
N PHE A 433 30.57 -0.99 24.00
CA PHE A 433 30.70 -2.36 24.51
C PHE A 433 32.05 -2.69 25.16
N LEU A 434 33.09 -1.87 25.00
CA LEU A 434 34.32 -2.02 25.80
C LEU A 434 34.05 -1.97 27.32
N PRO A 435 33.14 -1.10 27.81
CA PRO A 435 32.64 -1.14 29.20
C PRO A 435 32.29 -2.55 29.73
N LEU A 436 31.78 -3.42 28.85
CA LEU A 436 31.27 -4.75 29.18
C LEU A 436 32.28 -5.87 28.89
N SER A 437 33.45 -5.56 28.33
CA SER A 437 34.38 -6.56 27.78
C SER A 437 35.02 -7.45 28.84
N ASN A 438 35.15 -6.96 30.08
CA ASN A 438 35.74 -7.68 31.21
C ASN A 438 34.68 -8.20 32.20
N GLU A 439 33.39 -8.07 31.88
CA GLU A 439 32.30 -8.48 32.76
C GLU A 439 31.66 -9.79 32.33
N ALA A 440 31.33 -10.65 33.29
CA ALA A 440 30.48 -11.81 33.03
C ALA A 440 29.09 -11.33 32.59
N PRO A 441 28.49 -11.95 31.55
CA PRO A 441 27.13 -11.65 31.17
C PRO A 441 26.18 -11.90 32.34
N PRO A 442 25.19 -11.02 32.57
CA PRO A 442 24.24 -11.22 33.64
C PRO A 442 23.43 -12.51 33.39
N PRO A 443 22.87 -13.14 34.43
CA PRO A 443 22.23 -14.47 34.34
C PRO A 443 21.07 -14.58 33.34
N TRP A 444 20.53 -13.44 32.91
CA TRP A 444 19.43 -13.29 31.98
C TRP A 444 19.87 -13.02 30.52
N TYR A 445 21.17 -12.93 30.24
CA TYR A 445 21.75 -12.54 28.95
C TYR A 445 21.87 -13.66 27.91
#